data_AF-A0A743PFY9-F1
#
_entry.id   AF-A0A743PFY9-F1
#
_cell.length_a   1.000
_cell.length_b   1.000
_cell.length_c   1.000
_cell.angle_alpha   90.00
_cell.angle_beta   90.00
_cell.angle_gamma   90.00
#
_symmetry.space_group_name_H-M   'P 1'
#
loop_
_entity.id
_entity.type
_entity.pdbx_description
1 polymer ?
#
loop_
_entity_poly.entity_id
_entity_poly.type
_entity_poly.pdbx_seq_one_letter_code
_entity_poly.pdbx_strand_id
1 'polypeptide(L)'
;MNSLMVIEGIVVTCDSLGRFRLNDLHRAAGGEQRHRPRHWIENKHTSELIEQILMDRGIDKSGQHQLVSVIHGGNNQGTYVCKELVYDYAMWISPKFYIRVLKALPLVNSLHKWGA
;
A
#
# COMPACT_ATOMS: atom_id res chain seq x y z
N MET A 1 6.40 10.18 -16.41
CA MET A 1 6.71 10.99 -15.21
C MET A 1 6.15 10.25 -14.01
N ASN A 2 6.99 9.79 -13.08
CA ASN A 2 6.53 9.05 -11.89
C ASN A 2 5.82 10.02 -10.93
N SER A 3 4.50 9.87 -10.77
CA SER A 3 3.78 10.54 -9.70
C SER A 3 4.33 10.06 -8.35
N LEU A 4 5.01 10.95 -7.65
CA LEU A 4 5.54 10.66 -6.31
C LEU A 4 4.42 10.88 -5.29
N MET A 5 4.11 9.83 -4.53
CA MET A 5 3.27 9.96 -3.35
C MET A 5 4.13 10.44 -2.19
N VAL A 6 3.75 11.57 -1.57
CA VAL A 6 4.46 12.12 -0.41
C VAL A 6 3.48 12.28 0.76
N ILE A 7 3.81 11.73 1.92
CA ILE A 7 3.03 11.88 3.15
C ILE A 7 3.97 12.36 4.26
N GLU A 8 3.67 13.53 4.84
CA GLU A 8 4.46 14.12 5.94
C GLU A 8 5.96 14.22 5.60
N GLY A 9 6.27 14.59 4.35
CA GLY A 9 7.66 14.71 3.86
C GLY A 9 8.35 13.39 3.51
N ILE A 10 7.67 12.25 3.70
CA ILE A 10 8.19 10.94 3.31
C ILE A 10 7.66 10.56 1.93
N VAL A 11 8.60 10.32 1.02
CA VAL A 11 8.31 9.74 -0.30
C VAL A 11 7.96 8.27 -0.12
N VAL A 12 6.78 7.87 -0.59
CA VAL A 12 6.36 6.47 -0.63
C VAL A 12 6.82 5.86 -1.94
N THR A 13 7.64 4.82 -1.83
CA THR A 13 8.15 4.09 -3.00
C THR A 13 7.02 3.31 -3.67
N CYS A 14 6.94 3.40 -5.00
CA CYS A 14 6.08 2.58 -5.83
C CYS A 14 6.95 1.68 -6.72
N ASP A 15 6.59 0.41 -6.86
CA ASP A 15 7.29 -0.51 -7.75
C ASP A 15 6.70 -0.51 -9.18
N SER A 16 7.31 -1.28 -10.08
CA SER A 16 6.88 -1.37 -11.48
C SER A 16 5.50 -1.99 -11.67
N LEU A 17 4.94 -2.64 -10.65
CA LEU A 17 3.58 -3.21 -10.66
C LEU A 17 2.55 -2.25 -10.04
N GLY A 18 2.94 -1.02 -9.70
CA GLY A 18 2.03 -0.04 -9.10
C GLY A 18 1.73 -0.31 -7.62
N ARG A 19 2.55 -1.10 -6.93
CA ARG A 19 2.39 -1.40 -5.49
C ARG A 19 3.22 -0.42 -4.66
N PHE A 20 2.64 0.05 -3.55
CA PHE A 20 3.25 1.01 -2.64
C PHE A 20 3.93 0.31 -1.46
N ARG A 21 5.12 0.77 -1.09
CA ARG A 21 5.89 0.22 0.03
C ARG A 21 5.32 0.67 1.38
N LEU A 22 4.67 -0.24 2.12
CA LEU A 22 4.09 0.02 3.44
C LEU A 22 5.11 0.45 4.50
N ASN A 23 6.37 0.05 4.37
CA ASN A 23 7.42 0.50 5.29
C ASN A 23 7.62 2.03 5.23
N ASP A 24 7.44 2.65 4.06
CA ASP A 24 7.52 4.10 3.93
C ASP A 24 6.28 4.76 4.57
N LEU A 25 5.09 4.17 4.39
CA LEU A 25 3.86 4.62 5.08
C LEU A 25 3.97 4.47 6.61
N HIS A 26 4.53 3.37 7.09
CA HIS A 26 4.74 3.11 8.51
C HIS A 26 5.61 4.20 9.13
N ARG A 27 6.69 4.57 8.45
CA ARG A 27 7.54 5.71 8.85
C ARG A 27 6.76 7.02 8.81
N ALA A 28 5.95 7.25 7.78
CA ALA A 28 5.17 8.48 7.64
C ALA A 28 4.07 8.61 8.72
N ALA A 29 3.61 7.48 9.24
CA ALA A 29 2.67 7.39 10.35
C ALA A 29 3.30 7.60 11.73
N GLY A 30 4.63 7.68 11.83
CA GLY A 30 5.36 7.83 13.10
C GLY A 30 6.08 6.59 13.59
N GLY A 31 6.04 5.47 12.87
CA GLY A 31 6.91 4.32 13.11
C GLY A 31 6.62 3.49 14.36
N GLU A 32 5.44 3.61 14.97
CA GLU A 32 5.08 2.86 16.18
C GLU A 32 5.16 1.34 15.97
N GLN A 33 5.72 0.60 16.94
CA GLN A 33 5.97 -0.84 16.78
C GLN A 33 4.69 -1.65 16.54
N ARG A 34 3.59 -1.32 17.23
CA ARG A 34 2.29 -1.97 17.04
C ARG A 34 1.74 -1.85 15.62
N HIS A 35 2.18 -0.84 14.86
CA HIS A 35 1.72 -0.57 13.50
C HIS A 35 2.63 -1.16 12.42
N ARG A 36 3.61 -2.01 12.76
CA ARG A 36 4.49 -2.59 11.75
C ARG A 36 3.68 -3.35 10.67
N PRO A 37 4.06 -3.24 9.37
CA PRO A 37 3.36 -3.93 8.28
C PRO A 37 3.22 -5.44 8.48
N ARG A 38 4.18 -6.08 9.14
CA ARG A 38 4.12 -7.52 9.48
C ARG A 38 2.87 -7.88 10.29
N HIS A 39 2.57 -7.11 11.33
CA HIS A 39 1.39 -7.37 12.18
C HIS A 39 0.10 -7.17 11.40
N TRP A 40 0.07 -6.18 10.51
CA TRP A 40 -1.09 -5.94 9.67
C TRP A 40 -1.35 -7.06 8.66
N ILE A 41 -0.31 -7.62 8.02
CA ILE A 41 -0.47 -8.77 7.11
C ILE A 41 -0.99 -10.01 7.84
N GLU A 42 -0.56 -10.22 9.08
CA GLU A 42 -0.95 -11.37 9.91
C GLU A 42 -2.42 -11.26 10.40
N ASN A 43 -3.07 -10.09 10.27
CA ASN A 43 -4.46 -9.92 10.67
C ASN A 43 -5.42 -10.74 9.79
N LYS A 44 -6.41 -11.38 10.44
CA LYS A 44 -7.48 -12.12 9.75
C LYS A 44 -8.24 -11.25 8.75
N HIS A 45 -8.61 -10.03 9.15
CA HIS A 45 -9.27 -9.06 8.28
C HIS A 45 -8.49 -8.78 6.99
N THR A 46 -7.17 -8.60 7.09
CA THR A 46 -6.31 -8.33 5.93
C THR A 46 -6.28 -9.50 4.96
N SER A 47 -6.23 -10.73 5.49
CA SER A 47 -6.29 -11.95 4.67
C SER A 47 -7.63 -12.05 3.93
N GLU A 48 -8.74 -11.81 4.62
CA GLU A 48 -10.08 -11.80 4.03
C GLU A 48 -10.21 -10.71 2.95
N LEU A 49 -9.69 -9.50 3.20
CA LEU A 49 -9.69 -8.41 2.23
C LEU A 49 -8.88 -8.76 0.97
N ILE A 50 -7.70 -9.38 1.11
CA ILE A 50 -6.89 -9.84 -0.03
C ILE A 50 -7.68 -10.84 -0.88
N GLU A 51 -8.35 -11.80 -0.25
CA GLU A 51 -9.19 -12.77 -0.97
C GLU A 51 -10.36 -12.10 -1.70
N GLN A 52 -11.02 -11.12 -1.08
CA GLN A 52 -12.09 -10.35 -1.73
C GLN A 52 -11.57 -9.56 -2.94
N ILE A 53 -10.41 -8.91 -2.83
CA ILE A 53 -9.81 -8.17 -3.96
C ILE A 53 -9.42 -9.11 -5.11
N LEU A 54 -8.92 -10.31 -4.80
CA LEU A 54 -8.64 -11.33 -5.82
C LEU A 54 -9.91 -11.73 -6.57
N MET A 55 -10.98 -12.03 -5.83
CA MET A 55 -12.28 -12.40 -6.40
C MET A 55 -12.87 -11.27 -7.27
N ASP A 56 -12.89 -10.04 -6.76
CA ASP A 56 -13.44 -8.87 -7.46
C ASP A 56 -12.68 -8.56 -8.77
N ARG A 57 -11.36 -8.77 -8.77
CA ARG A 57 -10.52 -8.58 -9.97
C ARG A 57 -10.48 -9.81 -10.90
N GLY A 58 -11.12 -10.92 -10.53
CA GLY A 58 -11.05 -12.17 -11.29
C GLY A 58 -9.63 -12.75 -11.37
N ILE A 59 -8.77 -12.46 -10.39
CA ILE A 59 -7.39 -12.93 -10.31
C ILE A 59 -7.35 -14.20 -9.46
N ASP A 60 -6.62 -15.20 -9.91
CA ASP A 60 -6.41 -16.43 -9.17
C ASP A 60 -5.49 -16.23 -7.96
N LYS A 61 -5.43 -17.21 -7.05
CA LYS A 61 -4.54 -17.13 -5.88
C LYS A 61 -3.05 -17.02 -6.26
N SER A 62 -2.65 -17.49 -7.45
CA SER A 62 -1.27 -17.37 -7.93
C SER A 62 -0.91 -15.91 -8.27
N GLY A 63 -1.89 -15.11 -8.68
CA GLY A 63 -1.78 -13.66 -8.90
C GLY A 63 -1.76 -12.80 -7.64
N GLN A 64 -1.82 -13.37 -6.42
CA GLN A 64 -1.78 -12.60 -5.16
C GLN A 64 -0.57 -11.68 -5.06
N HIS A 65 0.55 -12.05 -5.68
CA HIS A 65 1.74 -11.21 -5.73
C HIS A 65 1.45 -9.82 -6.33
N GLN A 66 0.48 -9.67 -7.25
CA GLN A 66 0.07 -8.38 -7.80
C GLN A 66 -0.56 -7.46 -6.74
N LEU A 67 -1.14 -8.02 -5.68
CA LEU A 67 -1.78 -7.28 -4.60
C LEU A 67 -0.83 -7.02 -3.44
N VAL A 68 -0.05 -8.04 -3.04
CA VAL A 68 0.86 -7.95 -1.90
C VAL A 68 2.15 -8.73 -2.19
N SER A 69 3.29 -8.14 -1.87
CA SER A 69 4.57 -8.81 -1.94
C SER A 69 5.47 -8.39 -0.78
N VAL A 70 6.12 -9.37 -0.15
CA VAL A 70 7.06 -9.13 0.94
C VAL A 70 8.46 -9.48 0.43
N ILE A 71 9.30 -8.46 0.31
CA ILE A 71 10.70 -8.61 -0.08
C ILE A 71 11.56 -8.67 1.17
N HIS A 72 12.33 -9.75 1.31
CA HIS A 72 13.23 -9.97 2.43
C HIS A 72 14.67 -9.68 2.00
N GLY A 73 15.39 -8.88 2.79
CA GLY A 73 16.80 -8.55 2.54
C GLY A 73 17.03 -7.59 1.37
N GLY A 74 18.25 -7.03 1.33
CA GLY A 74 18.66 -6.06 0.31
C GLY A 74 18.03 -4.66 0.46
N ASN A 75 18.37 -3.77 -0.47
CA ASN A 75 17.97 -2.36 -0.42
C ASN A 75 16.47 -2.12 -0.67
N ASN A 76 15.79 -3.09 -1.29
CA ASN A 76 14.37 -3.02 -1.63
C ASN A 76 13.47 -3.80 -0.67
N GLN A 77 14.00 -4.21 0.49
CA GLN A 77 13.21 -4.94 1.48
C GLN A 77 11.98 -4.15 1.92
N GLY A 78 10.91 -4.87 2.22
CA GLY A 78 9.66 -4.30 2.71
C GLY A 78 8.43 -4.99 2.15
N THR A 79 7.28 -4.55 2.64
CA THR A 79 5.97 -4.98 2.18
C THR A 79 5.44 -4.00 1.15
N TYR A 80 5.08 -4.49 -0.03
CA TYR A 80 4.51 -3.71 -1.13
C TYR A 80 3.07 -4.14 -1.36
N VAL A 81 2.15 -3.19 -1.46
CA VAL A 81 0.74 -3.49 -1.62
C VAL A 81 0.03 -2.62 -2.65
N CYS A 82 -1.05 -3.14 -3.22
CA CYS A 82 -1.93 -2.36 -4.09
C CYS A 82 -2.65 -1.23 -3.32
N LYS A 83 -3.29 -0.34 -4.09
CA LYS A 83 -3.95 0.88 -3.58
C LYS A 83 -5.03 0.60 -2.51
N GLU A 84 -5.84 -0.42 -2.68
CA GLU A 84 -6.91 -0.78 -1.73
C GLU A 84 -6.33 -1.14 -0.36
N LEU A 85 -5.24 -1.91 -0.38
CA LEU A 85 -4.52 -2.31 0.82
C LEU A 85 -3.75 -1.16 1.48
N VAL A 86 -3.32 -0.15 0.71
CA VAL A 86 -2.79 1.11 1.27
C VAL A 86 -3.85 1.82 2.12
N TYR A 87 -5.08 1.90 1.63
CA TYR A 87 -6.17 2.53 2.37
C TYR A 87 -6.53 1.75 3.64
N ASP A 88 -6.63 0.42 3.54
CA ASP A 88 -6.91 -0.43 4.69
C ASP A 88 -5.82 -0.30 5.77
N TYR A 89 -4.55 -0.41 5.38
CA TYR A 89 -3.43 -0.24 6.32
C TYR A 89 -3.45 1.13 6.99
N ALA A 90 -3.75 2.20 6.23
CA ALA A 90 -3.83 3.53 6.78
C ALA A 90 -4.98 3.71 7.78
N MET A 91 -6.13 3.08 7.51
CA MET A 91 -7.27 3.05 8.42
C MET A 91 -6.95 2.30 9.70
N TRP A 92 -6.30 1.13 9.58
CA TRP A 92 -5.86 0.33 10.71
C TRP A 92 -4.89 1.07 11.64
N ILE A 93 -4.05 1.95 11.09
CA ILE A 93 -3.16 2.83 11.88
C ILE A 93 -3.96 3.88 12.65
N SER A 94 -4.72 4.72 11.94
CA SER A 94 -5.61 5.71 12.57
C SER A 94 -6.46 6.46 11.54
N PRO A 95 -7.64 6.99 11.93
CA PRO A 95 -8.44 7.86 11.07
C PRO A 95 -7.68 9.11 10.58
N LYS A 96 -6.84 9.71 11.44
CA LYS A 96 -6.01 10.88 11.06
C LYS A 96 -5.04 10.53 9.95
N PHE A 97 -4.37 9.38 10.04
CA PHE A 97 -3.43 8.94 9.02
C PHE A 97 -4.15 8.55 7.73
N TYR A 98 -5.28 7.86 7.82
CA TYR A 98 -6.14 7.58 6.68
C TYR A 98 -6.50 8.83 5.86
N ILE A 99 -6.90 9.92 6.51
CA ILE A 99 -7.22 11.19 5.81
C ILE A 99 -5.99 11.74 5.06
N ARG A 100 -4.78 11.61 5.61
CA ARG A 100 -3.54 12.04 4.93
C ARG A 100 -3.28 11.21 3.68
N VAL A 101 -3.39 9.88 3.80
CA VAL A 101 -3.27 8.95 2.68
C VAL A 101 -4.32 9.25 1.61
N LEU A 102 -5.57 9.48 2.02
CA LEU A 102 -6.68 9.81 1.12
C LEU A 102 -6.43 11.09 0.31
N LYS A 103 -5.73 12.08 0.87
CA LYS A 103 -5.39 13.31 0.13
C LYS A 103 -4.19 13.12 -0.81
N ALA A 104 -3.24 12.27 -0.44
CA ALA A 104 -2.00 12.06 -1.22
C ALA A 104 -2.18 11.06 -2.38
N LEU A 105 -2.96 9.99 -2.20
CA LEU A 105 -3.06 8.89 -3.17
C LEU A 105 -3.84 9.21 -4.46
N PRO A 106 -4.92 10.03 -4.48
CA PRO A 106 -5.65 10.38 -5.69
C PRO A 106 -4.79 11.11 -6.74
N LEU A 107 -3.78 11.87 -6.29
CA LEU A 107 -2.83 12.58 -7.16
C LEU A 107 -2.02 11.62 -8.05
N VAL A 108 -1.82 10.37 -7.61
CA VAL A 108 -1.07 9.37 -8.37
C VAL A 108 -1.90 8.80 -9.54
N ASN A 109 -3.23 8.74 -9.40
CA ASN A 109 -4.12 8.14 -10.39
C ASN A 109 -4.57 9.12 -11.49
N SER A 110 -4.36 10.42 -11.30
CA SER A 110 -4.83 11.46 -12.23
C SER A 110 -3.93 11.65 -13.45
N LEU A 111 -2.77 10.99 -13.53
CA LEU A 111 -1.87 11.07 -14.70
C LEU A 111 -2.03 9.92 -15.72
N HIS A 112 -2.98 8.99 -15.51
CA HIS A 112 -3.24 7.90 -16.46
C HIS A 112 -4.54 8.06 -17.26
N LYS A 113 -5.23 9.19 -17.12
CA LYS A 113 -6.30 9.60 -18.00
C LYS A 113 -5.94 10.98 -18.52
N TRP A 114 -5.34 11.05 -19.69
CA TRP A 114 -5.44 12.09 -20.73
C TRP A 114 -4.36 11.77 -21.75
N GLY A 115 -4.76 11.05 -22.80
CA GLY A 115 -3.89 10.63 -23.89
C GLY A 115 -4.60 9.62 -24.78
N ALA A 116 -5.43 10.17 -25.69
CA ALA A 116 -5.95 9.63 -26.95
C ALA A 116 -6.57 8.21 -26.96
#